data_AF-A0A966DXP9-F1
#
_entry.id   AF-A0A966DXP9-F1
#
_cell.length_a   1.000
_cell.length_b   1.000
_cell.length_c   1.000
_cell.angle_alpha   90.00
_cell.angle_beta   90.00
_cell.angle_gamma   90.00
#
_symmetry.space_group_name_H-M   'P 1'
#
loop_
_entity.id
_entity.type
_entity.pdbx_description
1 polymer ?
#
loop_
_entity_poly.entity_id
_entity_poly.type
_entity_poly.pdbx_seq_one_letter_code
_entity_poly.pdbx_strand_id
1 'polypeptide(L)'
;MPRVPNLTVYIDFKSPYAYLAIEPTRRLAKELQIEVDWYPFVLDIPSYLGSARLDKIGKVEQQSRSEEQWSAVKYAYYDCRRYANLRGLTIRGTEKIWDTNTAAIGMLWAMRQGPAVLDAYINCIYLPFWKRELDLEDVAVVEKVLDSAGATTAGFQEYASGEGRSENDTLQTAAFDSGIFGVPTYVIGKEMYFGREHLPRIRWQLTGETGPAPDIANPLFSDDVLPRTSARRLDVGIDLTDYACQAAINAIRTLAEDTGIEIHWYPISVSSPLPADGATGTSRSARHRRYRIENYRRDLARDALEREYSAEELRIEWNDDGQRADWAGSGKLGGPTFRLGDEVFVGRQHLPLIRAMLLQR
;
A
#
# COMPACT_ATOMS: atom_id res chain seq x y z
N MET A 1 10.61 -26.89 18.06
CA MET A 1 10.42 -25.43 17.97
C MET A 1 8.98 -25.18 17.54
N PRO A 2 8.25 -24.21 18.11
CA PRO A 2 6.94 -23.84 17.58
C PRO A 2 7.10 -23.45 16.11
N ARG A 3 6.22 -23.95 15.24
CA ARG A 3 6.23 -23.64 13.81
C ARG A 3 5.99 -22.14 13.65
N VAL A 4 6.92 -21.42 13.05
CA VAL A 4 6.73 -20.01 12.70
C VAL A 4 5.48 -19.92 11.84
N PRO A 5 4.49 -19.07 12.17
CA PRO A 5 3.27 -18.99 11.39
C PRO A 5 3.59 -18.56 9.95
N ASN A 6 2.95 -19.20 8.98
CA ASN A 6 3.13 -18.88 7.56
C ASN A 6 2.70 -17.42 7.29
N LEU A 7 3.51 -16.70 6.51
CA LEU A 7 3.20 -15.35 6.04
C LEU A 7 2.61 -15.46 4.62
N THR A 8 1.30 -15.27 4.50
CA THR A 8 0.62 -15.22 3.20
C THR A 8 0.54 -13.78 2.71
N VAL A 9 0.84 -13.54 1.43
CA VAL A 9 0.85 -12.20 0.84
C VAL A 9 0.09 -12.19 -0.48
N TYR A 10 -0.98 -11.40 -0.52
CA TYR A 10 -1.77 -11.16 -1.73
C TYR A 10 -1.22 -9.97 -2.50
N ILE A 11 -1.01 -10.15 -3.80
CA ILE A 11 -0.48 -9.12 -4.70
C ILE A 11 -1.27 -9.03 -6.00
N ASP A 12 -1.22 -7.85 -6.62
CA ASP A 12 -1.64 -7.61 -8.00
C ASP A 12 -0.51 -6.88 -8.71
N PHE A 13 -0.25 -7.24 -9.97
CA PHE A 13 0.75 -6.60 -10.79
C PHE A 13 0.38 -5.17 -11.18
N LYS A 14 -0.93 -4.82 -11.21
CA LYS A 14 -1.37 -3.42 -11.44
C LYS A 14 -1.41 -2.54 -10.18
N SER A 15 -1.02 -3.06 -9.02
CA SER A 15 -0.89 -2.26 -7.80
C SER A 15 0.54 -1.73 -7.62
N PRO A 16 0.76 -0.40 -7.65
CA PRO A 16 2.09 0.16 -7.43
C PRO A 16 2.53 0.00 -5.96
N TYR A 17 1.59 -0.03 -5.02
CA TYR A 17 1.87 -0.34 -3.62
C TYR A 17 2.30 -1.79 -3.43
N ALA A 18 1.71 -2.74 -4.16
CA ALA A 18 2.14 -4.15 -4.10
C ALA A 18 3.54 -4.32 -4.70
N TYR A 19 3.85 -3.61 -5.79
CA TYR A 19 5.20 -3.59 -6.34
C TYR A 19 6.25 -3.13 -5.31
N LEU A 20 5.99 -2.02 -4.61
CA LEU A 20 6.89 -1.48 -3.59
C LEU A 20 6.98 -2.34 -2.32
N ALA A 21 6.08 -3.31 -2.16
CA ALA A 21 6.04 -4.23 -1.05
C ALA A 21 6.89 -5.49 -1.27
N ILE A 22 7.18 -5.86 -2.52
CA ILE A 22 7.90 -7.09 -2.86
C ILE A 22 9.25 -7.16 -2.15
N GLU A 23 10.12 -6.17 -2.39
CA GLU A 23 11.49 -6.20 -1.85
C GLU A 23 11.52 -6.11 -0.30
N PRO A 24 10.79 -5.20 0.37
CA PRO A 24 10.69 -5.20 1.83
C PRO A 24 10.23 -6.52 2.43
N THR A 25 9.27 -7.18 1.77
CA THR A 25 8.75 -8.48 2.22
C THR A 25 9.80 -9.58 2.06
N ARG A 26 10.50 -9.61 0.92
CA ARG A 26 11.61 -10.57 0.68
C ARG A 26 12.75 -10.38 1.68
N ARG A 27 13.14 -9.15 1.98
CA ARG A 27 14.18 -8.88 2.98
C ARG A 27 13.76 -9.36 4.36
N LEU A 28 12.52 -9.07 4.78
CA LEU A 28 11.96 -9.59 6.03
C LEU A 28 12.01 -11.13 6.06
N ALA A 29 11.54 -11.79 5.00
CA ALA A 29 11.51 -13.24 4.90
C ALA A 29 12.92 -13.85 4.98
N LYS A 30 13.88 -13.26 4.26
CA LYS A 30 15.29 -13.68 4.29
C LYS A 30 15.92 -13.51 5.67
N GLU A 31 15.69 -12.38 6.32
CA GLU A 31 16.22 -12.10 7.66
C GLU A 31 15.66 -13.06 8.72
N LEU A 32 14.37 -13.39 8.63
CA LEU A 32 13.70 -14.31 9.55
C LEU A 32 13.80 -15.78 9.13
N GLN A 33 14.41 -16.07 7.98
CA GLN A 33 14.51 -17.41 7.39
C GLN A 33 13.15 -18.11 7.26
N ILE A 34 12.14 -17.38 6.81
CA ILE A 34 10.79 -17.90 6.54
C ILE A 34 10.49 -17.91 5.04
N GLU A 35 9.53 -18.74 4.66
CA GLU A 35 8.92 -18.70 3.33
C GLU A 35 7.71 -17.76 3.32
N VAL A 36 7.46 -17.16 2.16
CA VAL A 36 6.30 -16.31 1.92
C VAL A 36 5.38 -17.02 0.94
N ASP A 37 4.13 -17.22 1.36
CA ASP A 37 3.09 -17.81 0.53
C ASP A 37 2.46 -16.69 -0.32
N TRP A 38 3.01 -16.46 -1.52
CA TRP A 38 2.51 -15.43 -2.44
C TRP A 38 1.26 -15.91 -3.19
N TYR A 39 0.21 -15.07 -3.23
CA TYR A 39 -1.00 -15.34 -3.99
C TYR A 39 -1.42 -14.14 -4.85
N PRO A 40 -1.93 -14.37 -6.07
CA PRO A 40 -2.50 -13.30 -6.87
C PRO A 40 -3.89 -12.89 -6.36
N PHE A 41 -4.15 -11.59 -6.25
CA PHE A 41 -5.48 -11.02 -6.03
C PHE A 41 -5.73 -9.88 -7.02
N VAL A 42 -6.52 -10.12 -8.07
CA VAL A 42 -6.80 -9.15 -9.12
C VAL A 42 -7.75 -8.08 -8.60
N LEU A 43 -7.25 -6.84 -8.52
CA LEU A 43 -7.99 -5.68 -8.05
C LEU A 43 -9.16 -5.36 -8.99
N ASP A 44 -10.34 -5.25 -8.39
CA ASP A 44 -11.53 -4.70 -9.03
C ASP A 44 -11.57 -3.19 -8.78
N ILE A 45 -10.77 -2.44 -9.56
CA ILE A 45 -10.67 -0.97 -9.46
C ILE A 45 -12.05 -0.27 -9.54
N PRO A 46 -12.95 -0.64 -10.47
CA PRO A 46 -14.30 -0.08 -10.52
C PRO A 46 -15.09 -0.22 -9.21
N SER A 47 -14.91 -1.33 -8.48
CA SER A 47 -15.68 -1.59 -7.25
C SER A 47 -15.43 -0.59 -6.11
N TYR A 48 -14.29 0.11 -6.08
CA TYR A 48 -13.94 1.08 -5.02
C TYR A 48 -13.56 2.48 -5.48
N LEU A 49 -13.14 2.67 -6.74
CA LEU A 49 -12.89 4.00 -7.32
C LEU A 49 -14.02 4.51 -8.22
N GLY A 50 -15.14 3.78 -8.29
CA GLY A 50 -16.25 4.05 -9.20
C GLY A 50 -16.01 3.47 -10.60
N SER A 51 -17.09 3.14 -11.31
CA SER A 51 -17.01 2.62 -12.68
C SER A 51 -16.63 3.75 -13.65
N ALA A 52 -15.56 3.54 -14.39
CA ALA A 52 -15.28 4.33 -15.58
C ALA A 52 -15.91 3.58 -16.76
N ARG A 53 -16.84 4.19 -17.51
CA ARG A 53 -17.33 3.57 -18.75
C ARG A 53 -16.23 3.72 -19.80
N LEU A 54 -15.75 2.59 -20.30
CA LEU A 54 -14.76 2.52 -21.37
C LEU A 54 -15.50 2.54 -22.72
N ASP A 55 -14.95 3.25 -23.69
CA ASP A 55 -15.36 3.13 -25.09
C ASP A 55 -14.94 1.77 -25.66
N LYS A 56 -15.35 1.50 -26.91
CA LYS A 56 -15.07 0.23 -27.61
C LYS A 56 -13.57 -0.04 -27.87
N ILE A 57 -12.69 0.90 -27.51
CA ILE A 57 -11.23 0.83 -27.70
C ILE A 57 -10.51 0.87 -26.33
N GLY A 58 -11.26 0.76 -25.22
CA GLY A 58 -10.68 0.75 -23.87
C GLY A 58 -10.26 2.13 -23.35
N LYS A 59 -10.67 3.22 -24.00
CA LYS A 59 -10.44 4.59 -23.55
C LYS A 59 -11.59 5.02 -22.64
N VAL A 60 -11.30 5.79 -21.60
CA VAL A 60 -12.35 6.21 -20.66
C VAL A 60 -13.27 7.26 -21.32
N GLU A 61 -14.53 6.88 -21.59
CA GLU A 61 -15.55 7.69 -22.27
C GLU A 61 -16.36 8.56 -21.29
N GLN A 62 -16.62 8.06 -20.07
CA GLN A 62 -17.23 8.83 -18.98
C GLN A 62 -16.50 8.57 -17.66
N GLN A 63 -15.99 9.64 -17.06
CA GLN A 63 -15.32 9.63 -15.75
C GLN A 63 -16.28 10.14 -14.67
N SER A 64 -16.93 9.26 -13.93
CA SER A 64 -17.70 9.66 -12.74
C SER A 64 -16.79 9.76 -11.50
N ARG A 65 -15.64 10.42 -11.63
CA ARG A 65 -14.71 10.62 -10.50
C ARG A 65 -14.85 12.04 -9.97
N SER A 66 -15.04 12.18 -8.65
CA SER A 66 -14.96 13.48 -7.99
C SER A 66 -13.54 14.03 -8.04
N GLU A 67 -13.40 15.33 -7.82
CA GLU A 67 -12.09 15.99 -7.72
C GLU A 67 -11.22 15.40 -6.60
N GLU A 68 -11.84 14.96 -5.50
CA GLU A 68 -11.16 14.25 -4.41
C GLU A 68 -10.60 12.89 -4.84
N GLN A 69 -11.39 12.11 -5.60
CA GLN A 69 -10.92 10.82 -6.12
C GLN A 69 -9.75 11.01 -7.10
N TRP A 70 -9.77 12.07 -7.90
CA TRP A 70 -8.64 12.42 -8.76
C TRP A 70 -7.39 12.82 -7.97
N SER A 71 -7.57 13.60 -6.91
CA SER A 71 -6.47 14.01 -6.03
C SER A 71 -5.86 12.82 -5.30
N ALA A 72 -6.69 11.88 -4.83
CA ALA A 72 -6.26 10.63 -4.21
C ALA A 72 -5.42 9.76 -5.15
N VAL A 73 -5.87 9.59 -6.39
CA VAL A 73 -5.13 8.81 -7.39
C VAL A 73 -3.80 9.49 -7.74
N LYS A 74 -3.78 10.81 -7.93
CA LYS A 74 -2.55 11.57 -8.21
C LYS A 74 -1.55 11.43 -7.06
N TYR A 75 -2.02 11.61 -5.83
CA TYR A 75 -1.19 11.45 -4.64
C TYR A 75 -0.65 10.02 -4.51
N ALA A 76 -1.48 9.00 -4.69
CA ALA A 76 -1.05 7.60 -4.62
C ALA A 76 0.11 7.29 -5.57
N TYR A 77 0.06 7.77 -6.82
CA TYR A 77 1.17 7.63 -7.76
C TYR A 77 2.40 8.43 -7.37
N TYR A 78 2.22 9.67 -6.91
CA TYR A 78 3.32 10.50 -6.42
C TYR A 78 4.03 9.85 -5.22
N ASP A 79 3.26 9.33 -4.27
CA ASP A 79 3.78 8.64 -3.10
C ASP A 79 4.47 7.31 -3.44
N CYS A 80 3.92 6.53 -4.36
CA CYS A 80 4.62 5.34 -4.85
C CYS A 80 5.96 5.71 -5.53
N ARG A 81 5.97 6.76 -6.37
CA ARG A 81 7.20 7.22 -7.02
C ARG A 81 8.24 7.69 -6.02
N ARG A 82 7.84 8.34 -4.94
CA ARG A 82 8.75 8.76 -3.86
C ARG A 82 9.62 7.59 -3.39
N TYR A 83 9.00 6.46 -3.04
CA TYR A 83 9.75 5.27 -2.60
C TYR A 83 10.42 4.50 -3.73
N ALA A 84 9.83 4.49 -4.93
CA ALA A 84 10.46 3.89 -6.11
C ALA A 84 11.80 4.59 -6.42
N ASN A 85 11.83 5.92 -6.37
CA ASN A 85 12.99 6.74 -6.67
C ASN A 85 14.15 6.49 -5.71
N LEU A 86 13.88 6.17 -4.44
CA LEU A 86 14.93 5.79 -3.47
C LEU A 86 15.78 4.59 -3.96
N ARG A 87 15.20 3.75 -4.81
CA ARG A 87 15.76 2.47 -5.26
C ARG A 87 16.02 2.43 -6.75
N GLY A 88 15.92 3.57 -7.44
CA GLY A 88 16.04 3.64 -8.90
C GLY A 88 14.93 2.89 -9.67
N LEU A 89 13.81 2.57 -9.01
CA LEU A 89 12.67 1.90 -9.65
C LEU A 89 11.80 2.91 -10.39
N THR A 90 11.16 2.45 -11.46
CA THR A 90 10.23 3.27 -12.27
C THR A 90 8.79 2.89 -11.99
N ILE A 91 7.93 3.90 -11.76
CA ILE A 91 6.47 3.77 -11.71
C ILE A 91 5.85 4.83 -12.62
N ARG A 92 5.57 4.48 -13.89
CA ARG A 92 4.78 5.33 -14.79
C ARG A 92 3.30 5.19 -14.46
N GLY A 93 2.51 6.24 -14.68
CA GLY A 93 1.05 6.12 -14.52
C GLY A 93 0.49 5.13 -15.53
N THR A 94 -0.53 4.36 -15.16
CA THR A 94 -1.17 3.40 -16.08
C THR A 94 -1.89 4.11 -17.21
N GLU A 95 -1.87 3.52 -18.41
CA GLU A 95 -2.51 4.10 -19.61
C GLU A 95 -4.01 3.78 -19.69
N LYS A 96 -4.41 2.69 -19.05
CA LYS A 96 -5.79 2.23 -18.89
C LYS A 96 -5.97 1.53 -17.53
N ILE A 97 -7.19 1.12 -17.22
CA ILE A 97 -7.43 0.12 -16.17
C ILE A 97 -7.12 -1.24 -16.80
N TRP A 98 -6.03 -1.86 -16.34
CA TRP A 98 -5.58 -3.16 -16.85
C TRP A 98 -6.39 -4.32 -16.26
N ASP A 99 -6.72 -5.30 -17.10
CA ASP A 99 -7.07 -6.64 -16.65
C ASP A 99 -5.76 -7.45 -16.44
N THR A 100 -5.53 -7.88 -15.20
CA THR A 100 -4.32 -8.62 -14.80
C THR A 100 -4.59 -10.10 -14.53
N ASN A 101 -5.75 -10.63 -14.94
CA ASN A 101 -6.07 -12.05 -14.79
C ASN A 101 -5.05 -12.96 -15.50
N THR A 102 -4.64 -12.64 -16.73
CA THR A 102 -3.64 -13.44 -17.46
C THR A 102 -2.30 -13.49 -16.71
N ALA A 103 -1.85 -12.36 -16.17
CA ALA A 103 -0.64 -12.30 -15.33
C ALA A 103 -0.80 -13.04 -13.98
N ALA A 104 -1.98 -12.99 -13.36
CA ALA A 104 -2.29 -13.78 -12.17
C ALA A 104 -2.25 -15.29 -12.46
N ILE A 105 -2.82 -15.73 -13.59
CA ILE A 105 -2.77 -17.14 -14.01
C ILE A 105 -1.34 -17.58 -14.32
N GLY A 106 -0.53 -16.72 -14.94
CA GLY A 106 0.91 -16.95 -15.11
C GLY A 106 1.63 -17.11 -13.77
N MET A 107 1.25 -16.36 -12.74
CA MET A 107 1.78 -16.53 -11.39
C MET A 107 1.47 -17.93 -10.83
N LEU A 108 0.23 -18.42 -10.99
CA LEU A 108 -0.15 -19.78 -10.56
C LEU A 108 0.65 -20.86 -11.32
N TRP A 109 0.88 -20.66 -12.61
CA TRP A 109 1.72 -21.55 -13.41
C TRP A 109 3.17 -21.57 -12.91
N ALA A 110 3.75 -20.40 -12.60
CA ALA A 110 5.09 -20.28 -12.03
C ALA A 110 5.19 -20.92 -10.63
N MET A 111 4.16 -20.75 -9.78
CA MET A 111 4.08 -21.37 -8.44
C MET A 111 4.22 -22.89 -8.51
N ARG A 112 3.56 -23.54 -9.48
CA ARG A 112 3.62 -25.00 -9.68
C ARG A 112 5.01 -25.51 -10.07
N GLN A 113 5.90 -24.63 -10.54
CA GLN A 113 7.28 -24.95 -10.93
C GLN A 113 8.31 -24.62 -9.85
N GLY A 114 7.86 -24.06 -8.73
CA GLY A 114 8.65 -23.89 -7.51
C GLY A 114 9.07 -22.44 -7.22
N PRO A 115 9.60 -22.20 -6.00
CA PRO A 115 9.81 -20.84 -5.48
C PRO A 115 10.76 -19.98 -6.33
N ALA A 116 11.79 -20.58 -6.93
CA ALA A 116 12.76 -19.85 -7.75
C ALA A 116 12.12 -19.30 -9.05
N VAL A 117 11.26 -20.09 -9.70
CA VAL A 117 10.54 -19.67 -10.92
C VAL A 117 9.51 -18.60 -10.58
N LEU A 118 8.78 -18.77 -9.47
CA LEU A 118 7.86 -17.75 -8.96
C LEU A 118 8.56 -16.42 -8.69
N ASP A 119 9.69 -16.46 -7.99
CA ASP A 119 10.46 -15.25 -7.65
C ASP A 119 10.94 -14.52 -8.91
N ALA A 120 11.48 -15.27 -9.87
CA ALA A 120 11.92 -14.75 -11.16
C ALA A 120 10.74 -14.16 -11.96
N TYR A 121 9.58 -14.82 -11.97
CA TYR A 121 8.38 -14.34 -12.65
C TYR A 121 7.90 -12.98 -12.10
N ILE A 122 7.86 -12.83 -10.77
CA ILE A 122 7.52 -11.57 -10.11
C ILE A 122 8.50 -10.46 -10.53
N ASN A 123 9.80 -10.76 -10.63
CA ASN A 123 10.83 -9.80 -11.07
C ASN A 123 10.68 -9.41 -12.54
N CYS A 124 10.40 -10.38 -13.41
CA CYS A 124 10.24 -10.18 -14.85
C CYS A 124 8.97 -9.38 -15.21
N ILE A 125 7.94 -9.36 -14.35
CA ILE A 125 6.72 -8.58 -14.61
C ILE A 125 6.80 -7.15 -14.10
N TYR A 126 7.07 -6.96 -12.81
CA TYR A 126 6.74 -5.69 -12.16
C TYR A 126 7.45 -4.50 -12.80
N LEU A 127 8.78 -4.57 -12.95
CA LEU A 127 9.55 -3.43 -13.45
C LEU A 127 9.19 -3.11 -14.91
N PRO A 128 9.18 -4.07 -15.86
CA PRO A 128 8.77 -3.78 -17.24
C PRO A 128 7.32 -3.30 -17.36
N PHE A 129 6.37 -3.87 -16.60
CA PHE A 129 4.98 -3.39 -16.60
C PHE A 129 4.88 -1.92 -16.17
N TRP A 130 5.56 -1.55 -15.07
CA TRP A 130 5.56 -0.17 -14.57
C TRP A 130 6.39 0.80 -15.41
N LYS A 131 7.23 0.29 -16.33
CA LYS A 131 7.85 1.05 -17.43
C LYS A 131 6.97 1.16 -18.68
N ARG A 132 5.83 0.47 -18.73
CA ARG A 132 4.94 0.32 -19.91
C ARG A 132 5.59 -0.48 -21.05
N GLU A 133 6.35 -1.49 -20.68
CA GLU A 133 7.07 -2.39 -21.60
C GLU A 133 6.36 -3.75 -21.73
N LEU A 134 5.27 -3.99 -20.98
CA LEU A 134 4.47 -5.21 -21.04
C LEU A 134 2.98 -4.93 -21.21
N ASP A 135 2.36 -5.68 -22.10
CA ASP A 135 0.92 -5.88 -22.15
C ASP A 135 0.57 -7.14 -21.35
N LEU A 136 -0.04 -6.96 -20.17
CA LEU A 136 -0.39 -8.08 -19.28
C LEU A 136 -1.73 -8.74 -19.64
N GLU A 137 -2.45 -8.24 -20.64
CA GLU A 137 -3.67 -8.87 -21.16
C GLU A 137 -3.36 -9.89 -22.27
N ASP A 138 -2.22 -9.75 -22.93
CA ASP A 138 -1.73 -10.67 -23.96
C ASP A 138 -1.07 -11.93 -23.36
N VAL A 139 -1.71 -13.08 -23.57
CA VAL A 139 -1.21 -14.39 -23.10
C VAL A 139 0.17 -14.75 -23.66
N ALA A 140 0.48 -14.35 -24.90
CA ALA A 140 1.78 -14.63 -25.51
C ALA A 140 2.89 -13.76 -24.89
N VAL A 141 2.56 -12.56 -24.41
CA VAL A 141 3.50 -11.72 -23.64
C VAL A 141 3.76 -12.36 -22.27
N VAL A 142 2.72 -12.80 -21.57
CA VAL A 142 2.87 -13.47 -20.25
C VAL A 142 3.63 -14.79 -20.38
N GLU A 143 3.42 -15.56 -21.46
CA GLU A 143 4.19 -16.77 -21.74
C GLU A 143 5.69 -16.49 -21.93
N LYS A 144 6.05 -15.41 -22.65
CA LYS A 144 7.46 -15.00 -22.80
C LYS A 144 8.10 -14.58 -21.50
N VAL A 145 7.34 -13.94 -20.61
CA VAL A 145 7.79 -13.61 -19.25
C VAL A 145 8.04 -14.89 -18.45
N LEU A 146 7.14 -15.88 -18.53
CA LEU A 146 7.33 -17.19 -17.90
C LEU A 146 8.60 -17.89 -18.39
N ASP A 147 8.83 -17.93 -19.71
CA ASP A 147 10.05 -18.47 -20.30
C ASP A 147 11.30 -17.74 -19.78
N SER A 148 11.26 -16.40 -19.74
CA SER A 148 12.35 -15.56 -19.20
C SER A 148 12.59 -15.80 -17.70
N ALA A 149 11.57 -16.21 -16.96
CA ALA A 149 11.65 -16.59 -15.56
C ALA A 149 12.15 -18.03 -15.34
N GLY A 150 12.45 -18.77 -16.41
CA GLY A 150 12.92 -20.15 -16.37
C GLY A 150 11.80 -21.19 -16.23
N ALA A 151 10.54 -20.80 -16.45
CA ALA A 151 9.42 -21.71 -16.46
C ALA A 151 9.37 -22.51 -17.77
N THR A 152 9.00 -23.79 -17.70
CA THR A 152 8.52 -24.52 -18.88
C THR A 152 7.17 -23.94 -19.28
N THR A 153 7.02 -23.53 -20.54
CA THR A 153 5.82 -22.85 -21.05
C THR A 153 4.89 -23.75 -21.87
N ALA A 154 5.34 -24.95 -22.25
CA ALA A 154 4.52 -25.89 -22.99
C ALA A 154 3.19 -26.17 -22.27
N GLY A 155 2.07 -25.88 -22.93
CA GLY A 155 0.72 -26.03 -22.39
C GLY A 155 0.19 -24.82 -21.60
N PHE A 156 0.98 -23.76 -21.41
CA PHE A 156 0.55 -22.59 -20.65
C PHE A 156 -0.66 -21.89 -21.27
N GLN A 157 -0.68 -21.67 -22.59
CA GLN A 157 -1.83 -20.98 -23.23
C GLN A 157 -3.13 -21.77 -23.08
N GLU A 158 -3.07 -23.10 -23.22
CA GLU A 158 -4.23 -23.98 -23.03
C GLU A 158 -4.70 -23.92 -21.56
N TYR A 159 -3.78 -24.06 -20.62
CA TYR A 159 -4.05 -23.87 -19.19
C TYR A 159 -4.70 -22.50 -18.91
N ALA A 160 -4.16 -21.42 -19.49
CA ALA A 160 -4.65 -20.06 -19.26
C ALA A 160 -6.06 -19.82 -19.79
N SER A 161 -6.44 -20.50 -20.88
CA SER A 161 -7.79 -20.47 -21.44
C SER A 161 -8.78 -21.44 -20.79
N GLY A 162 -8.29 -22.42 -20.01
CA GLY A 162 -9.06 -23.50 -19.41
C GLY A 162 -8.95 -23.57 -17.89
N GLU A 163 -8.23 -24.59 -17.39
CA GLU A 163 -8.10 -24.89 -15.95
C GLU A 163 -7.61 -23.68 -15.14
N GLY A 164 -6.55 -23.01 -15.61
CA GLY A 164 -5.94 -21.88 -14.91
C GLY A 164 -6.89 -20.71 -14.75
N ARG A 165 -7.79 -20.47 -15.71
CA ARG A 165 -8.84 -19.45 -15.58
C ARG A 165 -9.81 -19.79 -14.45
N SER A 166 -10.28 -21.04 -14.40
CA SER A 166 -11.23 -21.51 -13.39
C SER A 166 -10.62 -21.54 -11.99
N GLU A 167 -9.34 -21.92 -11.89
CA GLU A 167 -8.58 -21.86 -10.64
C GLU A 167 -8.44 -20.43 -10.15
N ASN A 168 -8.01 -19.50 -11.02
CA ASN A 168 -7.89 -18.10 -10.65
C ASN A 168 -9.24 -17.52 -10.21
N ASP A 169 -10.33 -17.75 -10.94
CA ASP A 169 -11.65 -17.25 -10.55
C ASP A 169 -12.10 -17.78 -9.18
N THR A 170 -11.77 -19.04 -8.86
CA THR A 170 -12.02 -19.65 -7.54
C THR A 170 -11.18 -18.99 -6.44
N LEU A 171 -9.88 -18.78 -6.68
CA LEU A 171 -8.97 -18.12 -5.74
C LEU A 171 -9.37 -16.65 -5.50
N GLN A 172 -9.73 -15.91 -6.55
CA GLN A 172 -10.22 -14.53 -6.44
C GLN A 172 -11.48 -14.45 -5.58
N THR A 173 -12.42 -15.38 -5.78
CA THR A 173 -13.66 -15.45 -5.00
C THR A 173 -13.36 -15.80 -3.54
N ALA A 174 -12.56 -16.83 -3.29
CA ALA A 174 -12.21 -17.27 -1.94
C ALA A 174 -11.46 -16.18 -1.15
N ALA A 175 -10.48 -15.51 -1.76
CA ALA A 175 -9.75 -14.40 -1.13
C ALA A 175 -10.71 -13.26 -0.78
N PHE A 176 -11.59 -12.85 -1.71
CA PHE A 176 -12.56 -11.80 -1.44
C PHE A 176 -13.56 -12.20 -0.34
N ASP A 177 -14.03 -13.45 -0.34
CA ASP A 177 -14.92 -13.99 0.68
C ASP A 177 -14.27 -14.05 2.07
N SER A 178 -12.95 -14.24 2.15
CA SER A 178 -12.17 -14.13 3.38
C SER A 178 -11.90 -12.69 3.85
N GLY A 179 -12.37 -11.68 3.12
CA GLY A 179 -12.22 -10.27 3.48
C GLY A 179 -11.01 -9.57 2.87
N ILE A 180 -10.29 -10.21 1.94
CA ILE A 180 -9.26 -9.53 1.13
C ILE A 180 -9.96 -8.58 0.15
N PHE A 181 -9.66 -7.29 0.24
CA PHE A 181 -10.30 -6.27 -0.60
C PHE A 181 -9.30 -5.45 -1.42
N GLY A 182 -8.01 -5.54 -1.10
CA GLY A 182 -6.94 -4.76 -1.72
C GLY A 182 -5.60 -5.47 -1.61
N VAL A 183 -4.58 -4.89 -2.25
CA VAL A 183 -3.19 -5.38 -2.20
C VAL A 183 -2.18 -4.24 -2.02
N PRO A 184 -1.02 -4.49 -1.38
CA PRO A 184 -0.62 -5.76 -0.78
C PRO A 184 -1.45 -6.04 0.48
N THR A 185 -1.85 -7.29 0.69
CA THR A 185 -2.45 -7.71 1.95
C THR A 185 -1.65 -8.88 2.52
N TYR A 186 -1.21 -8.74 3.77
CA TYR A 186 -0.48 -9.76 4.51
C TYR A 186 -1.45 -10.47 5.46
N VAL A 187 -1.30 -11.78 5.59
CA VAL A 187 -2.07 -12.60 6.51
C VAL A 187 -1.13 -13.46 7.35
N ILE A 188 -1.29 -13.39 8.67
CA ILE A 188 -0.60 -14.25 9.65
C ILE A 188 -1.67 -14.87 10.55
N GLY A 189 -1.91 -16.18 10.38
CA GLY A 189 -2.98 -16.86 11.10
C GLY A 189 -4.36 -16.25 10.79
N LYS A 190 -4.94 -15.54 11.76
CA LYS A 190 -6.23 -14.83 11.60
C LYS A 190 -6.07 -13.33 11.40
N GLU A 191 -4.87 -12.81 11.57
CA GLU A 191 -4.58 -11.38 11.46
C GLU A 191 -4.34 -11.00 10.00
N MET A 192 -4.90 -9.85 9.61
CA MET A 192 -4.78 -9.28 8.27
C MET A 192 -4.24 -7.86 8.35
N TYR A 193 -3.28 -7.53 7.48
CA TYR A 193 -2.67 -6.21 7.37
C TYR A 193 -2.71 -5.74 5.92
N PHE A 194 -3.40 -4.64 5.65
CA PHE A 194 -3.48 -4.05 4.32
C PHE A 194 -2.43 -2.94 4.19
N GLY A 195 -1.46 -3.13 3.30
CA GLY A 195 -0.36 -2.18 3.10
C GLY A 195 0.97 -2.63 3.72
N ARG A 196 2.08 -2.21 3.10
CA ARG A 196 3.45 -2.60 3.49
C ARG A 196 3.95 -1.88 4.76
N GLU A 197 3.27 -0.81 5.14
CA GLU A 197 3.52 -0.04 6.35
C GLU A 197 3.36 -0.87 7.63
N HIS A 198 2.69 -2.02 7.56
CA HIS A 198 2.55 -2.95 8.67
C HIS A 198 3.70 -3.95 8.82
N LEU A 199 4.69 -3.97 7.91
CA LEU A 199 5.86 -4.85 8.00
C LEU A 199 6.61 -4.79 9.35
N PRO A 200 6.74 -3.65 10.04
CA PRO A 200 7.28 -3.61 11.41
C PRO A 200 6.48 -4.48 12.38
N ARG A 201 5.14 -4.37 12.37
CA ARG A 201 4.26 -5.15 13.26
C ARG A 201 4.24 -6.63 12.87
N ILE A 202 4.24 -6.92 11.58
CA ILE A 202 4.38 -8.28 11.04
C ILE A 202 5.69 -8.92 11.53
N ARG A 203 6.81 -8.19 11.46
CA ARG A 203 8.09 -8.66 12.04
C ARG A 203 7.93 -8.96 13.52
N TRP A 204 7.42 -8.01 14.30
CA TRP A 204 7.24 -8.16 15.74
C TRP A 204 6.43 -9.42 16.08
N GLN A 205 5.32 -9.66 15.39
CA GLN A 205 4.49 -10.86 15.52
C GLN A 205 5.26 -12.15 15.18
N LEU A 206 5.97 -12.18 14.05
CA LEU A 206 6.75 -13.34 13.62
C LEU A 206 7.94 -13.65 14.55
N THR A 207 8.44 -12.64 15.27
CA THR A 207 9.52 -12.76 16.27
C THR A 207 9.03 -13.00 17.70
N GLY A 208 7.73 -13.25 17.90
CA GLY A 208 7.18 -13.61 19.21
C GLY A 208 6.78 -12.44 20.09
N GLU A 209 6.47 -11.28 19.49
CA GLU A 209 5.78 -10.17 20.17
C GLU A 209 6.52 -9.62 21.40
N THR A 210 7.85 -9.61 21.35
CA THR A 210 8.68 -9.13 22.47
C THR A 210 8.78 -7.60 22.46
N GLY A 211 8.48 -6.97 23.60
CA GLY A 211 8.52 -5.51 23.76
C GLY A 211 7.25 -4.80 23.26
N PRO A 212 7.24 -3.46 23.24
CA PRO A 212 6.09 -2.71 22.74
C PRO A 212 5.84 -3.00 21.26
N ALA A 213 4.57 -3.10 20.87
CA ALA A 213 4.20 -3.26 19.48
C ALA A 213 4.73 -2.06 18.66
N PRO A 214 5.43 -2.31 17.54
CA PRO A 214 5.95 -1.23 16.72
C PRO A 214 4.82 -0.56 15.95
N ASP A 215 5.08 0.70 15.63
CA ASP A 215 4.17 1.49 14.84
C ASP A 215 4.23 1.16 13.34
N ILE A 216 3.24 1.63 12.57
CA ILE A 216 3.29 1.55 11.12
C ILE A 216 4.44 2.41 10.57
N ALA A 217 5.17 1.85 9.63
CA ALA A 217 6.30 2.50 8.99
C ALA A 217 6.59 1.84 7.65
N ASN A 218 6.85 2.66 6.63
CA ASN A 218 7.43 2.18 5.39
C ASN A 218 8.94 1.96 5.59
N PRO A 219 9.44 0.69 5.59
CA PRO A 219 10.83 0.44 5.88
C PRO A 219 11.75 1.03 4.82
N LEU A 220 12.82 1.68 5.28
CA LEU A 220 13.94 2.13 4.46
C LEU A 220 15.04 1.10 4.49
N PHE A 221 15.89 1.14 3.47
CA PHE A 221 17.04 0.29 3.34
C PHE A 221 18.35 1.08 3.44
N SER A 222 19.44 0.39 3.81
CA SER A 222 20.77 1.00 3.87
C SER A 222 21.29 1.45 2.51
N ASP A 223 20.79 0.84 1.44
CA ASP A 223 21.08 1.17 0.04
C ASP A 223 20.06 2.15 -0.60
N ASP A 224 19.07 2.63 0.15
CA ASP A 224 18.14 3.66 -0.34
C ASP A 224 18.88 5.01 -0.54
N VAL A 225 18.70 5.62 -1.71
CA VAL A 225 19.24 6.96 -2.03
C VAL A 225 18.24 8.01 -1.57
N LEU A 226 18.51 8.60 -0.41
CA LEU A 226 17.60 9.57 0.21
C LEU A 226 17.67 10.96 -0.46
N PRO A 227 16.53 11.65 -0.63
CA PRO A 227 16.53 13.04 -1.10
C PRO A 227 17.15 13.97 -0.04
N ARG A 228 17.95 14.94 -0.50
CA ARG A 228 18.46 15.99 0.38
C ARG A 228 17.35 16.97 0.75
N THR A 229 17.39 17.50 1.97
CA THR A 229 16.49 18.55 2.43
C THR A 229 17.25 19.58 3.24
N SER A 230 16.98 20.87 3.00
CA SER A 230 17.52 21.99 3.79
C SER A 230 16.47 22.65 4.67
N ALA A 231 15.26 22.06 4.79
CA ALA A 231 14.19 22.66 5.57
C ALA A 231 14.65 22.86 7.03
N ARG A 232 14.05 23.78 7.77
CA ARG A 232 14.37 23.99 9.21
C ARG A 232 13.15 23.78 10.10
N ARG A 233 11.99 23.67 9.47
CA ARG A 233 10.71 23.34 10.08
C ARG A 233 10.04 22.15 9.39
N LEU A 234 9.18 21.47 10.12
CA LEU A 234 8.21 20.50 9.62
C LEU A 234 6.82 21.07 9.92
N ASP A 235 6.04 21.34 8.88
CA ASP A 235 4.66 21.75 9.05
C ASP A 235 3.79 20.50 9.17
N VAL A 236 2.98 20.41 10.22
CA VAL A 236 2.24 19.21 10.61
C VAL A 236 0.75 19.54 10.68
N GLY A 237 -0.01 19.00 9.72
CA GLY A 237 -1.45 19.05 9.69
C GLY A 237 -2.05 17.87 10.45
N ILE A 238 -2.85 18.12 11.48
CA ILE A 238 -3.55 17.07 12.24
C ILE A 238 -5.00 17.42 12.51
N ASP A 239 -5.83 16.38 12.60
CA ASP A 239 -7.19 16.42 13.12
C ASP A 239 -7.19 15.60 14.42
N LEU A 240 -7.36 16.25 15.58
CA LEU A 240 -7.32 15.55 16.87
C LEU A 240 -8.49 14.59 17.07
N THR A 241 -9.53 14.63 16.23
CA THR A 241 -10.62 13.64 16.26
C THR A 241 -10.27 12.37 15.49
N ASP A 242 -9.18 12.36 14.72
CA ASP A 242 -8.69 11.22 13.98
C ASP A 242 -7.64 10.44 14.78
N TYR A 243 -7.85 9.14 14.94
CA TYR A 243 -6.96 8.29 15.74
C TYR A 243 -5.53 8.22 15.16
N ALA A 244 -5.39 8.23 13.84
CA ALA A 244 -4.08 8.11 13.20
C ALA A 244 -3.28 9.40 13.39
N CYS A 245 -3.94 10.55 13.44
CA CYS A 245 -3.33 11.82 13.83
C CYS A 245 -2.84 11.76 15.28
N GLN A 246 -3.68 11.32 16.22
CA GLN A 246 -3.29 11.20 17.63
C GLN A 246 -2.14 10.21 17.85
N ALA A 247 -2.20 9.03 17.21
CA ALA A 247 -1.17 8.01 17.31
C ALA A 247 0.20 8.48 16.79
N ALA A 248 0.23 9.48 15.89
CA ALA A 248 1.48 10.02 15.35
C ALA A 248 2.19 11.02 16.27
N ILE A 249 1.51 11.62 17.25
CA ILE A 249 2.02 12.79 17.99
C ILE A 249 3.32 12.49 18.72
N ASN A 250 3.40 11.35 19.40
CA ASN A 250 4.62 10.96 20.12
C ASN A 250 5.80 10.72 19.18
N ALA A 251 5.55 10.12 18.01
CA ALA A 251 6.57 9.89 17.00
C ALA A 251 7.05 11.22 16.37
N ILE A 252 6.16 12.20 16.18
CA ILE A 252 6.49 13.55 15.69
C ILE A 252 7.36 14.31 16.72
N ARG A 253 7.05 14.19 18.01
CA ARG A 253 7.87 14.79 19.06
C ARG A 253 9.25 14.16 19.17
N THR A 254 9.31 12.83 19.14
CA THR A 254 10.58 12.10 19.12
C THR A 254 11.43 12.49 17.90
N LEU A 255 10.79 12.65 16.74
CA LEU A 255 11.44 13.18 15.52
C LEU A 255 12.03 14.58 15.76
N ALA A 256 11.29 15.48 16.41
CA ALA A 256 11.76 16.82 16.74
C ALA A 256 12.98 16.81 17.68
N GLU A 257 12.91 16.01 18.74
CA GLU A 257 14.00 15.83 19.70
C GLU A 257 15.26 15.26 19.05
N ASP A 258 15.10 14.21 18.23
CA ASP A 258 16.22 13.51 17.57
C ASP A 258 16.95 14.37 16.52
N THR A 259 16.23 15.28 15.86
CA THR A 259 16.73 15.98 14.67
C THR A 259 16.88 17.48 14.85
N GLY A 260 16.34 18.04 15.94
CA GLY A 260 16.29 19.47 16.18
C GLY A 260 15.40 20.25 15.20
N ILE A 261 14.50 19.57 14.46
CA ILE A 261 13.55 20.23 13.56
C ILE A 261 12.49 21.00 14.37
N GLU A 262 12.17 22.22 13.93
CA GLU A 262 11.05 22.97 14.48
C GLU A 262 9.71 22.38 13.98
N ILE A 263 8.73 22.20 14.86
CA ILE A 263 7.40 21.68 14.49
C ILE A 263 6.39 22.83 14.49
N HIS A 264 5.71 23.03 13.36
CA HIS A 264 4.57 23.96 13.26
C HIS A 264 3.28 23.14 13.11
N TRP A 265 2.33 23.33 14.02
CA TRP A 265 1.08 22.56 14.06
C TRP A 265 -0.06 23.34 13.40
N TYR A 266 -0.75 22.69 12.47
CA TYR A 266 -1.87 23.25 11.73
C TYR A 266 -3.10 22.35 11.90
N PRO A 267 -4.27 22.92 12.26
CA PRO A 267 -5.50 22.14 12.30
C PRO A 267 -5.96 21.83 10.87
N ILE A 268 -6.30 20.57 10.60
CA ILE A 268 -6.90 20.12 9.34
C ILE A 268 -8.21 19.38 9.62
N SER A 269 -9.02 19.19 8.58
CA SER A 269 -10.18 18.31 8.65
C SER A 269 -9.89 17.05 7.85
N VAL A 270 -9.79 15.92 8.54
CA VAL A 270 -9.61 14.63 7.88
C VAL A 270 -10.99 14.10 7.52
N SER A 271 -11.19 13.71 6.25
CA SER A 271 -12.43 13.04 5.87
C SER A 271 -12.45 11.66 6.50
N SER A 272 -13.45 11.37 7.34
CA SER A 272 -13.66 10.01 7.85
C SER A 272 -13.73 9.05 6.68
N PRO A 273 -12.90 7.99 6.64
CA PRO A 273 -12.67 7.26 5.40
C PRO A 273 -13.93 6.57 4.85
N LEU A 274 -14.95 6.29 5.68
CA LEU A 274 -16.16 5.56 5.26
C LEU A 274 -17.40 5.98 6.09
N PRO A 275 -18.52 6.41 5.46
CA PRO A 275 -19.75 6.71 6.19
C PRO A 275 -20.34 5.45 6.85
N ALA A 276 -20.86 5.61 8.07
CA ALA A 276 -21.32 4.54 8.95
C ALA A 276 -22.44 3.64 8.37
N ASP A 277 -23.13 4.10 7.32
CA ASP A 277 -24.43 3.57 6.91
C ASP A 277 -24.40 2.79 5.57
N GLY A 278 -23.24 2.73 4.89
CA GLY A 278 -23.15 2.34 3.47
C GLY A 278 -23.01 0.84 3.16
N ALA A 279 -23.11 -0.05 4.15
CA ALA A 279 -22.65 -1.44 4.06
C ALA A 279 -23.75 -2.52 4.15
N THR A 280 -25.02 -2.17 3.92
CA THR A 280 -26.15 -3.12 4.03
C THR A 280 -26.41 -3.96 2.77
N GLY A 281 -25.78 -3.63 1.63
CA GLY A 281 -25.95 -4.35 0.36
C GLY A 281 -25.14 -5.64 0.24
N THR A 282 -25.62 -6.59 -0.58
CA THR A 282 -24.94 -7.85 -0.92
C THR A 282 -24.05 -7.76 -2.17
N SER A 283 -24.08 -6.63 -2.89
CA SER A 283 -23.26 -6.42 -4.08
C SER A 283 -21.76 -6.43 -3.74
N ARG A 284 -20.92 -6.79 -4.73
CA ARG A 284 -19.46 -6.80 -4.57
C ARG A 284 -18.93 -5.46 -4.06
N SER A 285 -19.39 -4.33 -4.59
CA SER A 285 -19.00 -2.99 -4.12
C SER A 285 -19.43 -2.71 -2.67
N ALA A 286 -20.61 -3.20 -2.24
CA ALA A 286 -21.07 -3.04 -0.85
C ALA A 286 -20.22 -3.89 0.12
N ARG A 287 -19.91 -5.13 -0.28
CA ARG A 287 -18.98 -6.01 0.45
C ARG A 287 -17.58 -5.41 0.54
N HIS A 288 -17.06 -4.86 -0.55
CA HIS A 288 -15.76 -4.16 -0.58
C HIS A 288 -15.75 -3.01 0.44
N ARG A 289 -16.76 -2.11 0.41
CA ARG A 289 -16.85 -1.04 1.41
C ARG A 289 -16.89 -1.57 2.84
N ARG A 290 -17.63 -2.66 3.09
CA ARG A 290 -17.68 -3.32 4.40
C ARG A 290 -16.30 -3.79 4.86
N TYR A 291 -15.56 -4.50 4.01
CA TYR A 291 -14.21 -4.98 4.34
C TYR A 291 -13.24 -3.84 4.61
N ARG A 292 -13.35 -2.70 3.91
CA ARG A 292 -12.56 -1.50 4.24
C ARG A 292 -12.91 -0.93 5.62
N ILE A 293 -14.18 -0.92 6.01
CA ILE A 293 -14.62 -0.49 7.34
C ILE A 293 -14.08 -1.45 8.41
N GLU A 294 -14.18 -2.75 8.17
CA GLU A 294 -13.65 -3.77 9.08
C GLU A 294 -12.13 -3.65 9.23
N ASN A 295 -11.39 -3.40 8.14
CA ASN A 295 -9.96 -3.14 8.21
C ASN A 295 -9.65 -1.89 9.05
N TYR A 296 -10.32 -0.78 8.78
CA TYR A 296 -10.16 0.44 9.58
C TYR A 296 -10.42 0.20 11.08
N ARG A 297 -11.44 -0.60 11.42
CA ARG A 297 -11.71 -0.96 12.82
C ARG A 297 -10.62 -1.84 13.44
N ARG A 298 -10.01 -2.75 12.67
CA ARG A 298 -8.86 -3.53 13.13
C ARG A 298 -7.66 -2.63 13.40
N ASP A 299 -7.39 -1.68 12.51
CA ASP A 299 -6.27 -0.74 12.68
C ASP A 299 -6.52 0.21 13.87
N LEU A 300 -7.74 0.70 14.02
CA LEU A 300 -8.16 1.43 15.22
C LEU A 300 -7.92 0.62 16.50
N ALA A 301 -8.35 -0.66 16.54
CA ALA A 301 -8.15 -1.52 17.71
C ALA A 301 -6.67 -1.83 18.00
N ARG A 302 -5.79 -1.73 16.99
CA ARG A 302 -4.36 -2.01 17.11
C ARG A 302 -3.55 -0.79 17.54
N ASP A 303 -3.91 0.38 17.02
CA ASP A 303 -3.05 1.56 17.02
C ASP A 303 -3.67 2.77 17.73
N ALA A 304 -4.97 2.77 18.02
CA ALA A 304 -5.59 3.88 18.75
C ALA A 304 -5.07 3.95 20.19
N LEU A 305 -4.92 5.19 20.67
CA LEU A 305 -4.65 5.45 22.08
C LEU A 305 -5.84 5.03 22.94
N GLU A 306 -5.59 4.70 24.21
CA GLU A 306 -6.63 4.30 25.17
C GLU A 306 -7.74 5.36 25.35
N ARG A 307 -7.38 6.62 25.13
CA ARG A 307 -8.30 7.75 25.11
C ARG A 307 -7.80 8.84 24.16
N GLU A 308 -8.70 9.73 23.81
CA GLU A 308 -8.36 10.95 23.09
C GLU A 308 -7.72 11.98 24.04
N TYR A 309 -6.82 12.79 23.50
CA TYR A 309 -6.16 13.89 24.22
C TYR A 309 -6.48 15.24 23.57
N SER A 310 -6.70 16.26 24.40
CA SER A 310 -6.90 17.63 23.91
C SER A 310 -5.59 18.28 23.47
N ALA A 311 -5.69 19.37 22.70
CA ALA A 311 -4.52 20.16 22.30
C ALA A 311 -3.74 20.68 23.53
N GLU A 312 -4.43 21.06 24.62
CA GLU A 312 -3.80 21.52 25.86
C GLU A 312 -3.03 20.38 26.56
N GLU A 313 -3.62 19.19 26.66
CA GLU A 313 -2.94 18.01 27.23
C GLU A 313 -1.70 17.64 26.41
N LEU A 314 -1.81 17.79 25.09
CA LEU A 314 -0.74 17.56 24.13
C LEU A 314 0.16 18.79 23.94
N ARG A 315 -0.02 19.87 24.71
CA ARG A 315 0.77 21.10 24.60
C ARG A 315 1.02 21.53 23.15
N ILE A 316 -0.02 21.41 22.31
CA ILE A 316 0.02 21.80 20.90
C ILE A 316 -0.41 23.25 20.83
N GLU A 317 0.52 24.11 20.42
CA GLU A 317 0.24 25.49 20.07
C GLU A 317 -0.02 25.54 18.55
N TRP A 318 -1.24 25.91 18.17
CA TRP A 318 -1.62 26.02 16.77
C TRP A 318 -0.97 27.25 16.13
N ASN A 319 -0.37 27.05 14.97
CA ASN A 319 0.14 28.13 14.15
C ASN A 319 -1.02 28.80 13.38
N ASP A 320 -1.17 30.11 13.55
CA ASP A 320 -2.17 30.95 12.88
C ASP A 320 -1.47 32.04 12.04
N ASP A 321 -0.76 31.61 11.00
CA ASP A 321 -0.04 32.50 10.07
C ASP A 321 -0.89 32.93 8.87
N GLY A 322 -2.20 32.67 8.91
CA GLY A 322 -3.12 32.88 7.79
C GLY A 322 -2.91 31.91 6.61
N GLN A 323 -1.87 31.07 6.63
CA GLN A 323 -1.78 29.89 5.77
C GLN A 323 -2.67 28.82 6.39
N ARG A 324 -3.96 28.84 6.04
CA ARG A 324 -4.70 27.59 6.05
C ARG A 324 -3.88 26.59 5.26
N ALA A 325 -3.80 25.35 5.73
CA ALA A 325 -3.01 24.32 5.10
C ALA A 325 -3.63 23.90 3.76
N ASP A 326 -3.57 24.77 2.74
CA ASP A 326 -3.98 24.46 1.37
C ASP A 326 -3.14 23.32 0.81
N TRP A 327 -1.87 23.22 1.27
CA TRP A 327 -1.00 22.07 1.07
C TRP A 327 -1.54 20.78 1.73
N ALA A 328 -2.34 20.90 2.79
CA ALA A 328 -3.08 19.81 3.42
C ALA A 328 -4.47 19.59 2.83
N GLY A 329 -4.74 20.07 1.60
CA GLY A 329 -5.82 19.50 0.77
C GLY A 329 -5.69 17.98 0.61
N SER A 330 -4.48 17.44 0.83
CA SER A 330 -4.18 16.02 0.97
C SER A 330 -4.63 15.38 2.29
N GLY A 331 -4.97 16.16 3.33
CA GLY A 331 -5.59 15.67 4.57
C GLY A 331 -6.96 15.01 4.34
N LYS A 332 -7.61 15.32 3.22
CA LYS A 332 -8.77 14.58 2.68
C LYS A 332 -8.44 13.12 2.30
N LEU A 333 -7.18 12.69 2.36
CA LEU A 333 -6.75 11.32 2.07
C LEU A 333 -6.59 10.46 3.34
N GLY A 334 -6.77 11.03 4.53
CA GLY A 334 -6.70 10.31 5.81
C GLY A 334 -5.41 10.55 6.59
N GLY A 335 -5.51 10.70 7.91
CA GLY A 335 -4.37 10.76 8.83
C GLY A 335 -3.58 12.08 8.82
N PRO A 336 -2.44 12.13 9.54
CA PRO A 336 -1.62 13.33 9.67
C PRO A 336 -0.95 13.67 8.34
N THR A 337 -0.85 14.95 8.01
CA THR A 337 -0.15 15.44 6.82
C THR A 337 1.10 16.20 7.23
N PHE A 338 2.20 15.97 6.54
CA PHE A 338 3.50 16.59 6.80
C PHE A 338 3.96 17.35 5.57
N ARG A 339 4.42 18.59 5.74
CA ARG A 339 5.14 19.35 4.70
C ARG A 339 6.56 19.61 5.16
N LEU A 340 7.53 19.12 4.37
CA LEU A 340 8.96 19.30 4.60
C LEU A 340 9.61 19.97 3.39
N GLY A 341 9.72 21.30 3.42
CA GLY A 341 10.07 22.07 2.23
C GLY A 341 8.94 21.97 1.20
N ASP A 342 9.26 21.54 -0.02
CA ASP A 342 8.29 21.39 -1.12
C ASP A 342 7.61 20.01 -1.14
N GLU A 343 8.03 19.08 -0.27
CA GLU A 343 7.48 17.71 -0.21
C GLU A 343 6.31 17.61 0.77
N VAL A 344 5.23 16.94 0.33
CA VAL A 344 4.04 16.66 1.17
C VAL A 344 3.84 15.16 1.36
N PHE A 345 3.76 14.72 2.61
CA PHE A 345 3.54 13.33 3.02
C PHE A 345 2.20 13.20 3.75
N VAL A 346 1.46 12.14 3.47
CA VAL A 346 0.16 11.86 4.10
C VAL A 346 0.22 10.51 4.79
N GLY A 347 0.02 10.53 6.10
CA GLY A 347 0.06 9.37 6.97
C GLY A 347 1.40 9.20 7.68
N ARG A 348 1.34 8.68 8.91
CA ARG A 348 2.50 8.56 9.81
C ARG A 348 3.53 7.52 9.36
N GLN A 349 3.18 6.64 8.41
CA GLN A 349 4.09 5.66 7.80
C GLN A 349 5.30 6.30 7.09
N HIS A 350 5.29 7.61 6.83
CA HIS A 350 6.38 8.36 6.23
C HIS A 350 7.39 8.94 7.24
N LEU A 351 7.11 8.91 8.54
CA LEU A 351 8.00 9.46 9.57
C LEU A 351 9.44 8.89 9.52
N PRO A 352 9.68 7.59 9.23
CA PRO A 352 11.05 7.10 9.05
C PRO A 352 11.81 7.78 7.91
N LEU A 353 11.14 8.02 6.77
CA LEU A 353 11.73 8.72 5.63
C LEU A 353 12.02 10.18 5.97
N ILE A 354 11.06 10.87 6.60
CA ILE A 354 11.25 12.24 7.08
C ILE A 354 12.47 12.28 8.02
N ARG A 355 12.52 11.42 9.04
CA ARG A 355 13.67 11.32 9.97
C ARG A 355 14.99 11.13 9.26
N ALA A 356 15.05 10.19 8.32
CA ALA A 356 16.28 9.88 7.61
C ALA A 356 16.74 11.04 6.72
N MET A 357 15.82 11.76 6.07
CA MET A 357 16.11 12.99 5.32
C MET A 357 16.65 14.10 6.23
N LEU A 358 16.10 14.25 7.45
CA LEU A 358 16.53 15.25 8.43
C LEU A 358 17.93 14.97 9.00
N LEU A 359 18.26 13.70 9.25
CA LEU A 359 19.56 13.30 9.83
C LEU A 359 20.72 13.35 8.82
N GLN A 360 20.44 13.47 7.52
CA GLN A 360 21.47 13.66 6.48
C GLN A 360 21.90 15.13 6.28
N ARG A 361 21.35 16.05 7.07
CA ARG A 361 21.54 17.50 6.89
C ARG A 361 22.92 18.04 7.21
#